data_AF-A0A327XXF9-F1
#
_entry.id   AF-A0A327XXF9-F1
#
_cell.length_a   1.000
_cell.length_b   1.000
_cell.length_c   1.000
_cell.angle_alpha   90.00
_cell.angle_beta   90.00
_cell.angle_gamma   90.00
#
_symmetry.space_group_name_H-M   'P 1'
#
loop_
_entity.id
_entity.type
_entity.pdbx_description
1 polymer ?
#
loop_
_entity_poly.entity_id
_entity_poly.type
_entity_poly.pdbx_seq_one_letter_code
_entity_poly.pdbx_strand_id
1 'polypeptide(L)'
;MGENSFFKSQEVKEFTKKIEQYYLGPLWKAIPDLMHKEPTTEAIPYLWKGEMIEKLLLEATKIFTPERGGERRAIYLQNPGLKDRYPWGWASTTNTLYAAVQLILPGETAPSHRHTQNALRFITSGKGAYSIVQGERLFMEEGDFLITPGG
;
A
#
# COMPACT_ATOMS: atom_id res chain seq x y z
N MET A 1 11.71 34.80 5.45
CA MET A 1 10.75 35.81 5.92
C MET A 1 10.39 35.43 7.34
N GLY A 2 10.57 36.33 8.31
CA GLY A 2 10.20 36.05 9.70
C GLY A 2 8.70 35.80 9.83
N GLU A 3 8.28 34.95 10.75
CA GLU A 3 6.86 34.75 11.05
C GLU A 3 6.20 36.11 11.37
N ASN A 4 5.18 36.48 10.59
CA ASN A 4 4.39 37.67 10.86
C ASN A 4 3.76 37.53 12.26
N SER A 5 4.12 38.44 13.17
CA SER A 5 3.66 38.43 14.57
C SER A 5 2.13 38.48 14.69
N PHE A 6 1.43 39.03 13.69
CA PHE A 6 -0.02 39.04 13.62
C PHE A 6 -0.62 37.62 13.64
N PHE A 7 0.01 36.64 12.98
CA PHE A 7 -0.51 35.26 12.99
C PHE A 7 -0.45 34.57 14.35
N LYS A 8 0.28 35.15 15.32
CA LYS A 8 0.35 34.67 16.70
C LYS A 8 -0.66 35.37 17.62
N SER A 9 -1.43 36.34 17.11
CA SER A 9 -2.41 37.11 17.89
C SER A 9 -3.53 36.22 18.42
N GLN A 10 -4.17 36.67 19.50
CA GLN A 10 -5.30 35.97 20.10
C GLN A 10 -6.49 35.89 19.14
N GLU A 11 -6.76 36.97 18.40
CA GLU A 11 -7.81 37.05 17.38
C GLU A 11 -7.65 35.95 16.32
N VAL A 12 -6.43 35.76 15.79
CA VAL A 12 -6.16 34.73 14.78
C VAL A 12 -6.36 33.32 15.35
N LYS A 13 -5.93 33.08 16.59
CA LYS A 13 -6.11 31.77 17.25
C LYS A 13 -7.59 31.45 17.50
N GLU A 14 -8.36 32.43 17.98
CA GLU A 14 -9.79 32.25 18.23
C GLU A 14 -10.58 32.04 16.94
N PHE A 15 -10.28 32.82 15.90
CA PHE A 15 -10.88 32.62 14.60
C PHE A 15 -10.52 31.24 14.01
N THR A 16 -9.26 30.82 14.14
CA THR A 16 -8.82 29.48 13.70
C THR A 16 -9.63 28.38 14.40
N LYS A 17 -9.74 28.44 15.74
CA LYS A 17 -10.57 27.50 16.50
C LYS A 17 -12.04 27.55 16.09
N LYS A 18 -12.57 28.73 15.75
CA LYS A 18 -13.94 28.93 15.28
C LYS A 18 -14.18 28.31 13.90
N ILE A 19 -13.21 28.28 13.00
CA ILE A 19 -13.39 27.65 11.68
C ILE A 19 -13.20 26.13 11.75
N GLU A 20 -12.32 25.64 12.63
CA GLU A 20 -12.03 24.20 12.80
C GLU A 20 -13.26 23.39 13.24
N GLN A 21 -14.16 23.95 14.06
CA GLN A 21 -15.44 23.31 14.43
C GLN A 21 -16.38 23.06 13.23
N TYR A 22 -16.12 23.69 12.08
CA TYR A 22 -16.86 23.48 10.84
C TYR A 22 -16.06 22.67 9.81
N TYR A 23 -14.98 21.99 10.23
CA TYR A 23 -14.06 21.28 9.34
C TYR A 23 -13.41 22.19 8.29
N LEU A 24 -13.21 23.47 8.62
CA LEU A 24 -12.53 24.46 7.78
C LEU A 24 -11.09 24.71 8.28
N GLY A 25 -10.15 24.91 7.36
CA GLY A 25 -8.73 25.09 7.65
C GLY A 25 -8.19 26.49 7.29
N PRO A 26 -7.22 27.04 8.07
CA PRO A 26 -6.65 28.37 7.83
C PRO A 26 -5.58 28.35 6.73
N LEU A 27 -5.96 28.53 5.46
CA LEU A 27 -5.03 28.45 4.31
C LEU A 27 -3.81 29.40 4.45
N TRP A 28 -3.99 30.60 4.98
CA TRP A 28 -2.90 31.57 5.22
C TRP A 28 -1.80 31.04 6.15
N LYS A 29 -2.10 30.07 7.01
CA LYS A 29 -1.13 29.36 7.86
C LYS A 29 -0.57 28.11 7.17
N ALA A 30 -1.40 27.43 6.38
CA ALA A 30 -1.07 26.13 5.80
C ALA A 30 -0.27 26.17 4.49
N ILE A 31 -0.27 27.30 3.76
CA ILE A 31 0.44 27.43 2.46
C ILE A 31 1.89 26.93 2.48
N PRO A 32 2.74 27.25 3.49
CA PRO A 32 4.13 26.79 3.50
C PRO A 32 4.27 25.26 3.48
N ASP A 33 3.31 24.55 4.10
CA ASP A 33 3.28 23.09 4.19
C ASP A 33 2.51 22.45 3.02
N LEU A 34 1.54 23.17 2.41
CA LEU A 34 0.72 22.64 1.31
C LEU A 34 1.30 22.92 -0.08
N MET A 35 2.07 24.00 -0.24
CA MET A 35 2.55 24.47 -1.54
C MET A 35 4.08 24.48 -1.59
N HIS A 36 4.67 23.30 -1.64
CA HIS A 36 6.10 23.14 -1.86
C HIS A 36 6.50 23.53 -3.29
N LYS A 37 7.72 24.06 -3.45
CA LYS A 37 8.28 24.40 -4.78
C LYS A 37 8.65 23.17 -5.60
N GLU A 38 8.95 22.08 -4.91
CA GLU A 38 9.31 20.78 -5.49
C GLU A 38 8.49 19.69 -4.78
N PRO A 39 8.25 18.54 -5.43
CA PRO A 39 7.55 17.44 -4.79
C PRO A 39 8.30 16.97 -3.55
N THR A 40 7.63 17.05 -2.40
CA THR A 40 8.05 16.39 -1.17
C THR A 40 7.19 15.15 -0.99
N THR A 41 7.77 14.08 -0.44
CA THR A 41 7.02 12.88 -0.14
C THR A 41 7.42 12.34 1.22
N GLU A 42 6.42 11.80 1.92
CA GLU A 42 6.63 11.01 3.11
C GLU A 42 7.27 9.64 2.79
N ALA A 43 7.11 9.13 1.55
CA ALA A 43 7.68 7.85 1.16
C ALA A 43 9.21 7.92 1.14
N ILE A 44 9.87 6.99 1.85
CA ILE A 44 11.33 6.92 1.90
C ILE A 44 11.87 5.73 1.08
N PRO A 45 13.07 5.82 0.49
CA PRO A 45 13.75 4.68 -0.10
C PRO A 45 13.96 3.58 0.96
N TYR A 46 13.60 2.34 0.62
CA TYR A 46 13.75 1.21 1.52
C TYR A 46 14.02 -0.08 0.75
N LEU A 47 14.81 -0.98 1.34
CA LEU A 47 15.16 -2.29 0.76
C LEU A 47 14.58 -3.41 1.62
N TRP A 48 13.66 -4.19 1.06
CA TRP A 48 13.25 -5.47 1.63
C TRP A 48 14.11 -6.59 1.04
N LYS A 49 14.76 -7.38 1.90
CA LYS A 49 15.61 -8.50 1.48
C LYS A 49 14.74 -9.71 1.13
N GLY A 50 14.96 -10.29 -0.05
CA GLY A 50 14.20 -11.45 -0.55
C GLY A 50 14.22 -12.65 0.40
N GLU A 51 15.41 -13.03 0.89
CA GLU A 51 15.59 -14.14 1.83
C GLU A 51 14.76 -14.00 3.11
N MET A 52 14.63 -12.76 3.62
CA MET A 52 13.82 -12.47 4.79
C MET A 52 12.33 -12.64 4.49
N ILE A 53 11.86 -12.15 3.34
CA ILE A 53 10.47 -12.28 2.91
C ILE A 53 10.10 -13.75 2.73
N GLU A 54 10.95 -14.52 2.05
CA GLU A 54 10.73 -15.95 1.82
C GLU A 54 10.62 -16.72 3.15
N LYS A 55 11.54 -16.47 4.09
CA LYS A 55 11.48 -17.07 5.43
C LYS A 55 10.15 -16.78 6.12
N LEU A 56 9.70 -15.53 6.11
CA LEU A 56 8.45 -15.11 6.75
C LEU A 56 7.22 -15.71 6.05
N LEU A 57 7.24 -15.84 4.72
CA LEU A 57 6.17 -16.52 3.99
C LEU A 57 6.09 -18.01 4.32
N LEU A 58 7.24 -18.68 4.44
CA LEU A 58 7.30 -20.08 4.87
C LEU A 58 6.74 -20.26 6.29
N GLU A 59 7.05 -19.35 7.22
CA GLU A 59 6.43 -19.34 8.54
C GLU A 59 4.91 -19.11 8.46
N ALA A 60 4.47 -18.17 7.62
CA ALA A 60 3.05 -17.87 7.41
C ALA A 60 2.26 -19.09 6.89
N THR A 61 2.86 -20.00 6.12
CA THR A 61 2.18 -21.23 5.65
C THR A 61 1.68 -22.13 6.79
N LYS A 62 2.38 -22.11 7.93
CA LYS A 62 2.04 -22.93 9.10
C LYS A 62 0.92 -22.30 9.93
N ILE A 63 0.74 -21.00 9.81
CA ILE A 63 -0.19 -20.20 10.62
C ILE A 63 -1.51 -20.00 9.87
N PHE A 64 -1.41 -19.53 8.62
CA PHE A 64 -2.52 -19.14 7.76
C PHE A 64 -2.74 -20.21 6.69
N THR A 65 -3.38 -21.30 7.10
CA THR A 65 -3.83 -22.37 6.20
C THR A 65 -5.17 -22.02 5.56
N PRO A 66 -5.55 -22.62 4.43
CA PRO A 66 -6.86 -22.40 3.82
C PRO A 66 -8.03 -22.58 4.79
N GLU A 67 -7.98 -23.61 5.65
CA GLU A 67 -9.03 -23.91 6.64
C GLU A 67 -9.15 -22.83 7.73
N ARG A 68 -8.13 -21.97 7.87
CA ARG A 68 -8.08 -20.85 8.83
C ARG A 68 -8.34 -19.50 8.16
N GLY A 69 -8.85 -19.49 6.93
CA GLY A 69 -9.11 -18.27 6.16
C GLY A 69 -7.86 -17.67 5.49
N GLY A 70 -6.77 -18.44 5.40
CA GLY A 70 -5.51 -18.05 4.77
C GLY A 70 -5.51 -18.12 3.24
N GLU A 71 -6.67 -18.06 2.57
CA GLU A 71 -6.82 -18.28 1.12
C GLU A 71 -6.02 -17.26 0.26
N ARG A 72 -5.65 -16.13 0.86
CA ARG A 72 -4.75 -15.13 0.25
C ARG A 72 -3.61 -14.79 1.18
N ARG A 73 -2.69 -15.75 1.32
CA ARG A 73 -1.46 -15.59 2.07
C ARG A 73 -0.43 -14.79 1.28
N ALA A 74 -0.42 -13.47 1.49
CA ALA A 74 0.57 -12.55 0.95
C ALA A 74 1.06 -11.59 2.03
N ILE A 75 2.33 -11.18 1.95
CA ILE A 75 2.92 -10.15 2.80
C ILE A 75 3.15 -8.91 1.95
N TYR A 76 2.52 -7.79 2.28
CA TYR A 76 2.69 -6.52 1.58
C TYR A 76 3.94 -5.78 2.04
N LEU A 77 4.53 -5.01 1.12
CA LEU A 77 5.73 -4.22 1.36
C LEU A 77 5.33 -2.82 1.85
N GLN A 78 5.35 -2.62 3.16
CA GLN A 78 4.96 -1.35 3.78
C GLN A 78 6.12 -0.35 3.80
N ASN A 79 5.98 0.77 3.09
CA ASN A 79 6.97 1.85 3.17
C ASN A 79 7.00 2.43 4.60
N PRO A 80 8.17 2.51 5.26
CA PRO A 80 8.25 3.03 6.63
C PRO A 80 7.81 4.48 6.78
N GLY A 81 7.97 5.28 5.72
CA GLY A 81 7.55 6.67 5.68
C GLY A 81 6.04 6.86 5.44
N LEU A 82 5.31 5.82 5.03
CA LEU A 82 3.87 5.88 4.77
C LEU A 82 3.03 5.14 5.82
N LYS A 83 3.65 4.69 6.92
CA LYS A 83 3.00 3.85 7.95
C LYS A 83 1.88 4.56 8.71
N ASP A 84 1.91 5.90 8.75
CA ASP A 84 0.96 6.71 9.52
C ASP A 84 -0.38 6.91 8.77
N ARG A 85 -0.51 6.41 7.53
CA ARG A 85 -1.80 6.33 6.83
C ARG A 85 -2.73 5.33 7.52
N TYR A 86 -4.04 5.61 7.58
CA TYR A 86 -5.00 4.80 8.36
C TYR A 86 -6.01 4.06 7.48
N PRO A 87 -6.33 2.75 7.68
CA PRO A 87 -6.09 1.97 8.91
C PRO A 87 -4.84 1.08 8.95
N TRP A 88 -4.05 0.96 7.89
CA TRP A 88 -2.93 -0.01 7.85
C TRP A 88 -1.70 0.50 7.09
N GLY A 89 -1.39 1.80 7.14
CA GLY A 89 -0.45 2.41 6.19
C GLY A 89 -0.91 2.26 4.73
N TRP A 90 -2.22 2.00 4.55
CA TRP A 90 -2.94 1.43 3.39
C TRP A 90 -2.18 0.40 2.54
N ALA A 91 -1.26 -0.35 3.16
CA ALA A 91 -0.36 -1.26 2.46
C ALA A 91 0.40 -0.59 1.30
N SER A 92 0.77 0.68 1.48
CA SER A 92 1.42 1.51 0.48
C SER A 92 2.92 1.19 0.40
N THR A 93 3.37 0.64 -0.74
CA THR A 93 4.80 0.49 -1.05
C THR A 93 5.40 1.80 -1.55
N THR A 94 4.60 2.57 -2.29
CA THR A 94 4.87 3.96 -2.68
C THR A 94 3.61 4.79 -2.49
N ASN A 95 3.62 6.06 -2.90
CA ASN A 95 2.40 6.89 -2.86
C ASN A 95 1.23 6.30 -3.65
N THR A 96 1.51 5.53 -4.70
CA THR A 96 0.51 5.09 -5.69
C THR A 96 0.55 3.58 -5.99
N LEU A 97 1.56 2.85 -5.51
CA LEU A 97 1.72 1.41 -5.76
C LEU A 97 1.60 0.60 -4.48
N TYR A 98 0.87 -0.49 -4.59
CA TYR A 98 0.86 -1.62 -3.66
C TYR A 98 1.71 -2.74 -4.25
N ALA A 99 2.60 -3.31 -3.44
CA ALA A 99 3.32 -4.53 -3.76
C ALA A 99 3.23 -5.53 -2.61
N ALA A 100 3.08 -6.80 -2.95
CA ALA A 100 3.11 -7.90 -1.99
C ALA A 100 3.76 -9.13 -2.61
N VAL A 101 4.34 -9.96 -1.75
CA VAL A 101 4.87 -11.26 -2.14
C VAL A 101 3.92 -12.34 -1.64
N GLN A 102 3.51 -13.23 -2.54
CA GLN A 102 2.57 -14.30 -2.28
C GLN A 102 3.29 -15.65 -2.42
N LEU A 103 2.97 -16.60 -1.54
CA LEU A 103 3.42 -17.98 -1.65
C LEU A 103 2.21 -18.91 -1.68
N ILE A 104 2.12 -19.71 -2.74
CA ILE A 104 1.04 -20.66 -3.00
C ILE A 104 1.61 -22.07 -2.90
N LEU A 105 1.04 -22.89 -2.02
CA LEU A 105 1.43 -24.30 -1.87
C LEU A 105 0.64 -25.19 -2.84
N PRO A 106 1.16 -26.40 -3.14
CA PRO A 106 0.43 -27.38 -3.95
C PRO A 106 -0.98 -27.65 -3.40
N GLY A 107 -1.98 -27.59 -4.27
CA GLY A 107 -3.38 -27.82 -3.92
C GLY A 107 -4.13 -26.61 -3.35
N GLU A 108 -3.43 -25.52 -3.01
CA GLU A 108 -4.11 -24.29 -2.57
C GLU A 108 -4.82 -23.61 -3.73
N THR A 109 -6.02 -23.10 -3.45
CA THR A 109 -6.82 -22.32 -4.40
C THR A 109 -7.26 -21.03 -3.73
N ALA A 110 -7.12 -19.92 -4.44
CA ALA A 110 -7.66 -18.63 -4.04
C ALA A 110 -8.95 -18.34 -4.82
N PRO A 111 -10.02 -17.85 -4.18
CA PRO A 111 -11.29 -17.60 -4.85
C PRO A 111 -11.19 -16.44 -5.84
N SER A 112 -11.95 -16.58 -6.93
CA SER A 112 -12.13 -15.55 -7.95
C SER A 112 -12.89 -14.35 -7.39
N HIS A 113 -12.48 -13.16 -7.81
CA HIS A 113 -13.10 -11.88 -7.47
C HIS A 113 -12.72 -10.84 -8.53
N ARG A 114 -13.31 -9.66 -8.46
CA ARG A 114 -13.05 -8.54 -9.37
C ARG A 114 -12.97 -7.23 -8.58
N HIS A 115 -12.20 -6.27 -9.06
CA HIS A 115 -12.00 -4.98 -8.42
C HIS A 115 -11.51 -3.93 -9.42
N THR A 116 -11.73 -2.65 -9.12
CA THR A 116 -11.38 -1.54 -10.01
C THR A 116 -9.87 -1.33 -10.17
N GLN A 117 -9.07 -1.82 -9.21
CA GLN A 117 -7.61 -1.76 -9.25
C GLN A 117 -7.06 -2.65 -10.37
N ASN A 118 -6.04 -2.15 -11.07
CA ASN A 118 -5.23 -2.98 -11.96
C ASN A 118 -4.23 -3.78 -11.13
N ALA A 119 -3.95 -5.02 -11.53
CA ALA A 119 -2.95 -5.87 -10.89
C ALA A 119 -2.02 -6.49 -11.92
N LEU A 120 -0.80 -6.79 -11.47
CA LEU A 120 0.14 -7.66 -12.18
C LEU A 120 0.76 -8.65 -11.19
N ARG A 121 1.29 -9.75 -11.71
CA ARG A 121 2.07 -10.73 -10.97
C ARG A 121 3.37 -10.95 -11.72
N PHE A 122 4.49 -10.89 -11.01
CA PHE A 122 5.80 -11.29 -11.54
C PHE A 122 6.26 -12.52 -10.78
N ILE A 123 6.65 -13.57 -11.51
CA ILE A 123 6.98 -14.86 -10.91
C ILE A 123 8.48 -14.93 -10.65
N THR A 124 8.85 -14.97 -9.38
CA THR A 124 10.26 -15.03 -8.97
C THR A 124 10.78 -16.45 -8.82
N SER A 125 9.92 -17.42 -8.53
CA SER A 125 10.26 -18.84 -8.40
C SER A 125 9.01 -19.71 -8.36
N GLY A 126 9.16 -21.00 -8.66
CA GLY A 126 8.09 -21.99 -8.60
C GLY A 126 7.53 -22.36 -9.99
N LYS A 127 6.61 -23.33 -10.01
CA LYS A 127 6.00 -23.87 -11.22
C LYS A 127 4.64 -24.49 -10.95
N GLY A 128 3.83 -24.64 -12.00
CA GLY A 128 2.55 -25.36 -11.94
C GLY A 128 1.37 -24.56 -11.35
N ALA A 129 1.59 -23.29 -11.00
CA ALA A 129 0.52 -22.37 -10.65
C ALA A 129 -0.11 -21.79 -11.93
N TYR A 130 -1.37 -21.37 -11.82
CA TYR A 130 -2.05 -20.61 -12.86
C TYR A 130 -2.99 -19.59 -12.23
N SER A 131 -3.31 -18.54 -12.98
CA SER A 131 -4.39 -17.61 -12.67
C SER A 131 -5.52 -17.78 -13.68
N ILE A 132 -6.76 -17.52 -13.25
CA ILE A 132 -7.91 -17.45 -14.16
C ILE A 132 -8.28 -15.98 -14.34
N VAL A 133 -8.16 -15.47 -15.57
CA VAL A 133 -8.53 -14.09 -15.92
C VAL A 133 -9.59 -14.16 -17.01
N GLN A 134 -10.80 -13.66 -16.70
CA GLN A 134 -11.95 -13.72 -17.63
C GLN A 134 -12.26 -15.13 -18.16
N GLY A 135 -12.07 -16.16 -17.33
CA GLY A 135 -12.28 -17.56 -17.71
C GLY A 135 -11.07 -18.25 -18.35
N GLU A 136 -10.05 -17.50 -18.75
CA GLU A 136 -8.84 -18.04 -19.37
C GLU A 136 -7.78 -18.41 -18.34
N ARG A 137 -7.18 -19.59 -18.50
CA ARG A 137 -6.08 -20.05 -17.65
C ARG A 137 -4.75 -19.49 -18.16
N LEU A 138 -4.07 -18.76 -17.29
CA LEU A 138 -2.74 -18.22 -17.53
C LEU A 138 -1.76 -18.94 -16.59
N PHE A 139 -0.92 -19.82 -17.13
CA PHE A 139 0.12 -20.51 -16.36
C PHE A 139 1.20 -19.52 -15.91
N MET A 140 1.82 -19.81 -14.77
CA MET A 140 2.78 -18.95 -14.09
C MET A 140 4.11 -19.70 -13.93
N GLU A 141 5.09 -19.39 -14.77
CA GLU A 141 6.45 -19.94 -14.71
C GLU A 141 7.46 -18.86 -14.31
N GLU A 142 8.63 -19.25 -13.82
CA GLU A 142 9.68 -18.33 -13.38
C GLU A 142 10.08 -17.34 -14.47
N GLY A 143 10.10 -16.04 -14.15
CA GLY A 143 10.39 -14.95 -15.07
C GLY A 143 9.16 -14.40 -15.81
N ASP A 144 8.01 -15.07 -15.74
CA ASP A 144 6.78 -14.55 -16.34
C ASP A 144 6.25 -13.32 -15.61
N PHE A 145 5.60 -12.44 -16.37
CA PHE A 145 4.71 -11.41 -15.83
C PHE A 145 3.31 -11.57 -16.41
N LEU A 146 2.31 -11.52 -15.53
CA LEU A 146 0.90 -11.65 -15.86
C LEU A 146 0.17 -10.38 -15.47
N ILE A 147 -0.85 -10.00 -16.24
CA ILE A 147 -1.69 -8.84 -15.97
C ILE A 147 -3.12 -9.27 -15.65
N THR A 148 -3.76 -8.56 -14.74
CA THR A 148 -5.18 -8.64 -14.44
C THR A 148 -5.72 -7.21 -14.39
N PRO A 149 -6.15 -6.67 -15.54
CA PRO A 149 -6.71 -5.32 -15.62
C PRO A 149 -7.96 -5.18 -14.75
N GLY A 150 -8.28 -3.94 -14.34
CA GLY A 150 -9.45 -3.66 -13.52
C GLY A 150 -10.76 -4.09 -14.18
N GLY A 151 -11.71 -4.58 -13.36
CA GLY A 151 -13.02 -5.09 -13.79
C GLY A 151 -13.88 -5.62 -12.65
#